data_AF-A0A1D1UH58-F1
#
_entry.id   AF-A0A1D1UH58-F1
#
_cell.length_a   1.000
_cell.length_b   1.000
_cell.length_c   1.000
_cell.angle_alpha   90.00
_cell.angle_beta   90.00
_cell.angle_gamma   90.00
#
_symmetry.space_group_name_H-M   'P 1'
#
loop_
_entity.id
_entity.type
_entity.pdbx_description
1 polymer ?
#
loop_
_entity_poly.entity_id
_entity_poly.type
_entity_poly.pdbx_seq_one_letter_code
_entity_poly.pdbx_strand_id
1 'polypeptide(L)'
;MASTGSLDELIKTYSNSPFGVKSTKFYGVQMPGYTEERPIILRTLPSTKAFLPVCPSVRFKEFSTEEEAADYSQFRCPVIADHSFKRVIEPRSKYPSPSQTDKDALLLAVSRGDTSTVHRLAWKNPRLLVTSDDGPQCYKGTWRQTVLHLAVQAQNFPLFCTLMEIIENPLLAEFTRLTEFENVEERGVVIVRNYLNNRTKKEESVLDCAVIYGAVEIVDFLTVHPLCDMKTCRRDELSSKSVVCSKGGKAESKAVISEMLEGRWYIPVFIAVNIFQEASIGRPVSVSETHELLREGKLVGLMGPMTESVANEMFDQLQTTHQRDLASTPVPNSRTKSLSKKNKQKHAHYNGDVVDEAQRDEDLSVRSSVKRTSVRTTRWNEGRCRKLAKKHGLKWQEWWSFLRCFMDLASPKGLLKFETFLSSQFYGGEKPQQDGFEDGPSPGLGNLDLVEILSVHYTRSNPALSSLPQESVEPMEDSGEIFYTPPQSPEPVEESLNHFCSTYSNFKRGFIGKGDVPSVMDHEVFEALKTADIPDDFRYVLAWRTLMQRRCNEEELAAAFGRFAI
;
A
#
# COMPACT_ATOMS: atom_id res chain seq x y z
N MET A 1 -37.69 39.65 31.34
CA MET A 1 -38.72 40.06 30.37
C MET A 1 -38.16 41.24 29.60
N ALA A 2 -37.76 41.04 28.35
CA ALA A 2 -37.17 42.12 27.55
C ALA A 2 -38.30 42.96 26.95
N SER A 3 -38.32 44.25 27.26
CA SER A 3 -39.24 45.22 26.69
C SER A 3 -39.14 45.18 25.16
N THR A 4 -40.24 44.84 24.48
CA THR A 4 -40.40 45.05 23.03
C THR A 4 -40.57 46.53 22.80
N GLY A 5 -39.46 47.27 22.82
CA GLY A 5 -39.44 48.69 22.45
C GLY A 5 -39.72 48.86 20.96
N SER A 6 -40.34 49.97 20.60
CA SER A 6 -40.57 50.34 19.19
C SER A 6 -39.23 50.44 18.44
N LEU A 7 -39.23 50.24 17.11
CA LEU A 7 -38.03 50.33 16.26
C LEU A 7 -37.24 51.63 16.51
N ASP A 8 -37.94 52.75 16.71
CA ASP A 8 -37.34 54.05 16.99
C ASP A 8 -36.67 54.15 18.37
N GLU A 9 -37.17 53.41 19.36
CA GLU A 9 -36.55 53.34 20.70
C GLU A 9 -35.26 52.53 20.65
N LEU A 10 -35.25 51.42 19.89
CA LEU A 10 -34.06 50.64 19.64
C LEU A 10 -33.00 51.48 18.92
N ILE A 11 -33.37 52.17 17.84
CA ILE A 11 -32.44 53.04 17.10
C ILE A 11 -31.86 54.12 18.03
N LYS A 12 -32.69 54.85 18.78
CA LYS A 12 -32.22 55.87 19.73
C LYS A 12 -31.29 55.31 20.81
N THR A 13 -31.56 54.10 21.29
CA THR A 13 -30.76 53.44 22.33
C THR A 13 -29.35 53.12 21.84
N TYR A 14 -29.21 52.66 20.59
CA TYR A 14 -27.93 52.22 20.03
C TYR A 14 -27.19 53.31 19.21
N SER A 15 -27.88 54.40 18.85
CA SER A 15 -27.27 55.57 18.18
C SER A 15 -26.58 56.53 19.14
N ASN A 16 -27.00 56.58 20.42
CA ASN A 16 -26.37 57.44 21.43
C ASN A 16 -25.14 56.76 22.05
N SER A 17 -24.01 57.46 22.09
CA SER A 17 -22.83 56.99 22.82
C SER A 17 -23.10 57.10 24.33
N PRO A 18 -22.97 56.01 25.11
CA PRO A 18 -23.05 56.12 26.55
C PRO A 18 -21.87 56.99 27.04
N PHE A 19 -22.20 58.13 27.66
CA PHE A 19 -21.25 58.99 28.40
C PHE A 19 -20.17 59.74 27.59
N GLY A 20 -20.50 60.29 26.42
CA GLY A 20 -19.64 61.30 25.75
C GLY A 20 -18.30 60.79 25.25
N VAL A 21 -18.10 59.46 25.21
CA VAL A 21 -16.92 58.83 24.61
C VAL A 21 -17.04 58.86 23.10
N LYS A 22 -16.02 59.36 22.40
CA LYS A 22 -15.93 59.28 20.93
C LYS A 22 -15.84 57.80 20.53
N SER A 23 -16.89 57.27 19.90
CA SER A 23 -16.87 55.90 19.38
C SER A 23 -15.80 55.76 18.31
N THR A 24 -14.97 54.73 18.42
CA THR A 24 -13.93 54.39 17.42
C THR A 24 -14.46 53.51 16.29
N LYS A 25 -15.73 53.10 16.35
CA LYS A 25 -16.39 52.20 15.40
C LYS A 25 -17.84 52.64 15.17
N PHE A 26 -18.29 52.56 13.94
CA PHE A 26 -19.65 52.91 13.51
C PHE A 26 -20.31 51.71 12.86
N TYR A 27 -21.60 51.52 13.09
CA TYR A 27 -22.35 50.40 12.51
C TYR A 27 -23.46 50.95 11.61
N GLY A 28 -23.34 50.72 10.31
CA GLY A 28 -24.38 51.06 9.34
C GLY A 28 -25.50 50.03 9.40
N VAL A 29 -26.75 50.50 9.48
CA VAL A 29 -27.95 49.65 9.49
C VAL A 29 -28.60 49.70 8.13
N GLN A 30 -28.93 48.55 7.56
CA GLN A 30 -29.67 48.46 6.30
C GLN A 30 -31.02 47.78 6.56
N MET A 31 -32.11 48.51 6.28
CA MET A 31 -33.49 48.04 6.39
C MET A 31 -34.27 48.43 5.13
N PRO A 32 -34.76 47.46 4.34
CA PRO A 32 -35.53 47.74 3.12
C PRO A 32 -36.67 48.72 3.37
N GLY A 33 -36.76 49.80 2.60
CA GLY A 33 -37.81 50.81 2.72
C GLY A 33 -37.72 51.81 3.89
N TYR A 34 -36.88 51.57 4.91
CA TYR A 34 -36.73 52.49 6.07
C TYR A 34 -35.43 53.30 6.02
N THR A 35 -34.30 52.65 5.68
CA THR A 35 -32.99 53.33 5.61
C THR A 35 -32.75 54.06 4.28
N GLU A 36 -33.67 53.90 3.32
CA GLU A 36 -33.65 54.61 2.03
C GLU A 36 -34.00 56.09 2.18
N GLU A 37 -34.82 56.46 3.17
CA GLU A 37 -35.20 57.86 3.42
C GLU A 37 -34.26 58.55 4.41
N ARG A 38 -33.69 57.81 5.37
CA ARG A 38 -32.79 58.35 6.40
C ARG A 38 -31.69 57.34 6.76
N PRO A 39 -30.40 57.75 6.76
CA PRO A 39 -29.31 56.90 7.20
C PRO A 39 -29.45 56.63 8.71
N ILE A 40 -29.28 55.36 9.10
CA ILE A 40 -29.24 54.94 10.50
C ILE A 40 -27.85 54.41 10.81
N ILE A 41 -27.20 55.10 11.75
CA ILE A 41 -25.86 54.77 12.23
C ILE A 41 -25.96 54.47 13.72
N LEU A 42 -25.47 53.30 14.12
CA LEU A 42 -25.37 52.90 15.51
C LEU A 42 -23.92 53.06 15.97
N ARG A 43 -23.74 53.51 17.21
CA ARG A 43 -22.42 53.66 17.84
C ARG A 43 -22.07 52.44 18.71
N THR A 44 -23.07 51.64 19.06
CA THR A 44 -22.92 50.36 19.77
C THR A 44 -23.60 49.25 18.99
N LEU A 45 -22.93 48.11 18.81
CA LEU A 45 -23.49 46.96 18.11
C LEU A 45 -24.63 46.35 18.95
N PRO A 46 -25.88 46.33 18.45
CA PRO A 46 -26.96 45.66 19.16
C PRO A 46 -26.83 44.13 19.07
N SER A 47 -27.35 43.42 20.06
CA SER A 47 -27.55 41.97 19.95
C SER A 47 -28.55 41.70 18.83
N THR A 48 -28.20 40.85 17.87
CA THR A 48 -29.02 40.52 16.69
C THR A 48 -30.44 40.06 17.08
N LYS A 49 -30.60 39.47 18.27
CA LYS A 49 -31.90 39.04 18.83
C LYS A 49 -32.87 40.18 19.16
N ALA A 50 -32.40 41.42 19.30
CA ALA A 50 -33.24 42.57 19.62
C ALA A 50 -33.96 43.16 18.39
N PHE A 51 -33.32 43.13 17.21
CA PHE A 51 -33.88 43.70 15.98
C PHE A 51 -34.61 42.67 15.10
N LEU A 52 -34.24 41.39 15.17
CA LEU A 52 -34.90 40.32 14.39
C LEU A 52 -36.43 40.21 14.60
N PRO A 53 -36.99 40.42 15.81
CA PRO A 53 -38.45 40.40 16.01
C PRO A 53 -39.19 41.57 15.35
N VAL A 54 -38.48 42.68 15.09
CA VAL A 54 -39.05 43.93 14.57
C VAL A 54 -38.83 44.05 13.05
N CYS A 55 -37.64 43.67 12.57
CA CYS A 55 -37.28 43.63 11.16
C CYS A 55 -36.41 42.40 10.86
N PRO A 56 -36.97 41.32 10.30
CA PRO A 56 -36.24 40.07 10.02
C PRO A 56 -35.11 40.21 8.99
N SER A 57 -35.17 41.24 8.15
CA SER A 57 -34.24 41.51 7.05
C SER A 57 -33.15 42.52 7.38
N VAL A 58 -33.06 42.97 8.65
CA VAL A 58 -32.07 43.95 9.10
C VAL A 58 -30.64 43.42 8.92
N ARG A 59 -29.75 44.25 8.37
CA ARG A 59 -28.32 43.96 8.26
C ARG A 59 -27.50 45.03 8.96
N PHE A 60 -26.41 44.61 9.58
CA PHE A 60 -25.45 45.48 10.25
C PHE A 60 -24.07 45.25 9.65
N LYS A 61 -23.33 46.32 9.41
CA LYS A 61 -21.92 46.25 9.02
C LYS A 61 -21.12 47.30 9.80
N GLU A 62 -19.94 46.90 10.25
CA GLU A 62 -19.01 47.75 10.99
C GLU A 62 -18.12 48.56 10.04
N PHE A 63 -17.88 49.82 10.40
CA PHE A 63 -17.08 50.79 9.66
C PHE A 63 -16.19 51.62 10.60
N SER A 64 -15.09 52.11 10.04
CA SER A 64 -14.14 52.99 10.71
C SER A 64 -14.58 54.45 10.76
N THR A 65 -15.38 54.90 9.79
CA THR A 65 -15.87 56.28 9.69
C THR A 65 -17.39 56.35 9.70
N GLU A 66 -17.93 57.47 10.17
CA GLU A 66 -19.38 57.72 10.21
C GLU A 66 -19.96 57.85 8.79
N GLU A 67 -19.17 58.40 7.86
CA GLU A 67 -19.53 58.59 6.45
C GLU A 67 -19.71 57.25 5.71
N GLU A 68 -18.79 56.30 5.86
CA GLU A 68 -18.91 54.97 5.25
C GLU A 68 -20.12 54.19 5.80
N ALA A 69 -20.43 54.36 7.09
CA ALA A 69 -21.60 53.76 7.72
C ALA A 69 -22.92 54.38 7.22
N ALA A 70 -22.92 55.69 6.96
CA ALA A 70 -24.05 56.42 6.38
C ALA A 70 -24.33 55.95 4.94
N ASP A 71 -23.28 55.85 4.13
CA ASP A 71 -23.36 55.39 2.74
C ASP A 71 -23.91 53.96 2.66
N TYR A 72 -23.42 53.07 3.53
CA TYR A 72 -23.93 51.70 3.63
C TYR A 72 -25.40 51.62 4.04
N SER A 73 -25.83 52.52 4.94
CA SER A 73 -27.22 52.58 5.40
C SER A 73 -28.18 53.03 4.29
N GLN A 74 -27.75 54.01 3.48
CA GLN A 74 -28.51 54.54 2.34
C GLN A 74 -28.42 53.69 1.09
N PHE A 75 -27.43 52.80 1.00
CA PHE A 75 -27.25 51.96 -0.17
C PHE A 75 -28.51 51.13 -0.42
N ARG A 76 -29.14 51.31 -1.59
CA ARG A 76 -30.27 50.47 -2.02
C ARG A 76 -29.80 49.03 -2.17
N CYS A 77 -30.14 48.19 -1.20
CA CYS A 77 -30.17 46.76 -1.47
C CYS A 77 -31.37 46.53 -2.41
N PRO A 78 -31.20 45.91 -3.59
CA PRO A 78 -32.34 45.43 -4.35
C PRO A 78 -33.16 44.56 -3.40
N VAL A 79 -34.44 44.90 -3.22
CA VAL A 79 -35.37 43.99 -2.57
C VAL A 79 -35.49 42.80 -3.49
N ILE A 80 -34.64 41.79 -3.28
CA ILE A 80 -34.88 40.45 -3.80
C ILE A 80 -36.04 39.92 -2.96
N ALA A 81 -37.26 40.38 -3.28
CA ALA A 81 -38.51 39.70 -2.97
C ALA A 81 -38.69 38.46 -3.86
N ASP A 82 -37.59 37.96 -4.40
CA ASP A 82 -37.59 36.79 -5.21
C ASP A 82 -37.36 35.58 -4.30
N HIS A 83 -38.48 35.00 -3.86
CA HIS A 83 -38.50 33.62 -3.38
C HIS A 83 -37.97 32.63 -4.45
N SER A 84 -37.67 33.09 -5.68
CA SER A 84 -37.03 32.30 -6.73
C SER A 84 -35.50 32.27 -6.70
N PHE A 85 -34.82 33.02 -5.82
CA PHE A 85 -33.52 32.56 -5.29
C PHE A 85 -33.78 31.39 -4.33
N LYS A 86 -34.27 30.27 -4.88
CA LYS A 86 -33.93 28.97 -4.35
C LYS A 86 -32.41 29.01 -4.24
N ARG A 87 -31.87 29.06 -3.01
CA ARG A 87 -30.48 28.66 -2.79
C ARG A 87 -30.28 27.46 -3.69
N VAL A 88 -29.28 27.50 -4.57
CA VAL A 88 -28.85 26.33 -5.32
C VAL A 88 -28.93 25.19 -4.31
N ILE A 89 -29.86 24.25 -4.53
CA ILE A 89 -30.13 23.21 -3.56
C ILE A 89 -28.82 22.43 -3.51
N GLU A 90 -28.03 22.66 -2.46
CA GLU A 90 -26.79 21.93 -2.27
C GLU A 90 -27.15 20.44 -2.39
N PRO A 91 -26.44 19.70 -3.26
CA PRO A 91 -26.74 18.30 -3.47
C PRO A 91 -26.69 17.60 -2.12
N ARG A 92 -27.79 16.93 -1.77
CA ARG A 92 -27.91 16.26 -0.48
C ARG A 92 -27.30 14.87 -0.59
N SER A 93 -26.45 14.54 0.37
CA SER A 93 -25.93 13.18 0.49
C SER A 93 -27.08 12.16 0.58
N LYS A 94 -26.90 11.01 -0.06
CA LYS A 94 -27.80 9.84 0.05
C LYS A 94 -27.87 9.30 1.48
N TYR A 95 -26.87 9.61 2.31
CA TYR A 95 -26.78 9.15 3.68
C TYR A 95 -27.19 10.25 4.67
N PRO A 96 -28.04 9.93 5.66
CA PRO A 96 -28.41 10.88 6.70
C PRO A 96 -27.19 11.26 7.53
N SER A 97 -27.25 12.45 8.14
CA SER A 97 -26.21 12.89 9.07
C SER A 97 -26.07 11.86 10.20
N PRO A 98 -24.84 11.47 10.60
CA PRO A 98 -24.67 10.41 11.59
C PRO A 98 -25.32 10.75 12.93
N SER A 99 -26.13 9.82 13.44
CA SER A 99 -26.78 9.95 14.74
C SER A 99 -25.76 9.90 15.88
N GLN A 100 -26.07 10.50 17.03
CA GLN A 100 -25.16 10.43 18.18
C GLN A 100 -24.95 8.98 18.64
N THR A 101 -26.00 8.16 18.58
CA THR A 101 -25.95 6.73 18.92
C THR A 101 -24.99 5.95 18.00
N ASP A 102 -25.03 6.18 16.68
CA ASP A 102 -24.10 5.52 15.76
C ASP A 102 -22.66 5.99 15.98
N LYS A 103 -22.45 7.28 16.31
CA LYS A 103 -21.12 7.81 16.66
C LYS A 103 -20.58 7.16 17.93
N ASP A 104 -21.38 7.07 18.98
CA ASP A 104 -20.99 6.46 20.26
C ASP A 104 -20.70 4.96 20.08
N ALA A 105 -21.51 4.26 19.27
CA ALA A 105 -21.28 2.86 18.92
C ALA A 105 -19.95 2.65 18.17
N LEU A 106 -19.62 3.53 17.21
CA LEU A 106 -18.34 3.49 16.51
C LEU A 106 -17.17 3.70 17.47
N LEU A 107 -17.27 4.71 18.34
CA LEU A 107 -16.22 5.01 19.32
C LEU A 107 -16.01 3.87 20.32
N LEU A 108 -17.09 3.19 20.72
CA LEU A 108 -17.03 2.01 21.57
C LEU A 108 -16.39 0.81 20.85
N ALA A 109 -16.69 0.62 19.56
CA ALA A 109 -16.06 -0.43 18.78
C ALA A 109 -14.56 -0.18 18.59
N VAL A 110 -14.18 1.08 18.32
CA VAL A 110 -12.77 1.51 18.22
C VAL A 110 -12.02 1.31 19.54
N SER A 111 -12.62 1.66 20.69
CA SER A 111 -11.96 1.47 21.99
C SER A 111 -11.78 0.00 22.38
N ARG A 112 -12.66 -0.88 21.88
CA ARG A 112 -12.58 -2.34 22.07
C ARG A 112 -11.69 -3.04 21.05
N GLY A 113 -11.32 -2.39 19.96
CA GLY A 113 -10.60 -3.04 18.87
C GLY A 113 -11.46 -3.96 17.99
N ASP A 114 -12.78 -3.78 17.99
CA ASP A 114 -13.71 -4.62 17.23
C ASP A 114 -13.77 -4.21 15.75
N THR A 115 -12.93 -4.86 14.93
CA THR A 115 -12.80 -4.61 13.49
C THR A 115 -14.10 -4.89 12.73
N SER A 116 -14.80 -5.98 13.08
CA SER A 116 -16.03 -6.40 12.41
C SER A 116 -17.16 -5.40 12.60
N THR A 117 -17.34 -4.89 13.83
CA THR A 117 -18.35 -3.86 14.10
C THR A 117 -18.00 -2.53 13.44
N VAL A 118 -16.72 -2.13 13.46
CA VAL A 118 -16.26 -0.91 12.77
C VAL A 118 -16.55 -0.99 11.27
N HIS A 119 -16.21 -2.11 10.63
CA HIS A 119 -16.51 -2.35 9.22
C HIS A 119 -18.00 -2.25 8.92
N ARG A 120 -18.83 -2.96 9.70
CA ARG A 120 -20.30 -2.94 9.54
C ARG A 120 -20.90 -1.53 9.71
N LEU A 121 -20.46 -0.77 10.71
CA LEU A 121 -20.94 0.59 10.95
C LEU A 121 -20.51 1.57 9.85
N ALA A 122 -19.26 1.48 9.40
CA ALA A 122 -18.73 2.33 8.34
C ALA A 122 -19.51 2.17 7.03
N TRP A 123 -19.83 0.93 6.63
CA TRP A 123 -20.61 0.69 5.41
C TRP A 123 -22.11 0.90 5.58
N LYS A 124 -22.65 0.84 6.81
CA LYS A 124 -24.03 1.26 7.11
C LYS A 124 -24.23 2.76 6.89
N ASN A 125 -23.28 3.58 7.36
CA ASN A 125 -23.29 5.02 7.11
C ASN A 125 -21.86 5.57 6.93
N PRO A 126 -21.38 5.69 5.68
CA PRO A 126 -20.07 6.23 5.32
C PRO A 126 -19.77 7.62 5.88
N ARG A 127 -20.80 8.42 6.18
CA ARG A 127 -20.64 9.76 6.78
C ARG A 127 -20.17 9.72 8.23
N LEU A 128 -20.11 8.55 8.85
CA LEU A 128 -19.38 8.34 10.10
C LEU A 128 -17.87 8.56 9.91
N LEU A 129 -17.34 8.34 8.71
CA LEU A 129 -15.93 8.53 8.43
C LEU A 129 -15.68 9.84 7.69
N VAL A 130 -16.49 10.19 6.70
CA VAL A 130 -16.20 11.35 5.83
C VAL A 130 -17.24 12.44 6.02
N THR A 131 -16.78 13.68 6.13
CA THR A 131 -17.65 14.87 6.15
C THR A 131 -18.07 15.24 4.72
N SER A 132 -19.03 16.15 4.56
CA SER A 132 -19.53 16.51 3.23
C SER A 132 -18.52 17.33 2.39
N ASP A 133 -17.45 17.82 3.01
CA ASP A 133 -16.33 18.56 2.42
C ASP A 133 -15.09 17.67 2.20
N ASP A 134 -15.27 16.36 2.07
CA ASP A 134 -14.20 15.37 1.84
C ASP A 134 -13.13 15.32 2.93
N GLY A 135 -13.44 15.90 4.09
CA GLY A 135 -12.62 15.89 5.28
C GLY A 135 -12.87 14.65 6.15
N PRO A 136 -11.96 14.35 7.09
CA PRO A 136 -12.18 13.31 8.07
C PRO A 136 -13.16 13.78 9.15
N GLN A 137 -14.08 12.89 9.52
CA GLN A 137 -14.97 13.11 10.65
C GLN A 137 -14.18 13.15 11.96
N CYS A 138 -14.26 14.28 12.67
CA CYS A 138 -13.66 14.47 13.98
C CYS A 138 -14.66 14.09 15.10
N TYR A 139 -14.18 13.37 16.11
CA TYR A 139 -15.03 12.84 17.19
C TYR A 139 -14.77 13.48 18.55
N LYS A 140 -13.52 13.64 18.96
CA LYS A 140 -13.21 14.41 20.18
C LYS A 140 -13.17 15.90 19.84
N GLY A 141 -14.33 16.56 19.88
CA GLY A 141 -14.56 17.92 19.36
C GLY A 141 -13.61 19.00 19.86
N THR A 142 -13.04 18.86 21.06
CA THR A 142 -12.02 19.79 21.59
C THR A 142 -10.61 19.51 21.07
N TRP A 143 -10.33 18.29 20.62
CA TRP A 143 -9.00 17.82 20.21
C TRP A 143 -8.89 17.54 18.70
N ARG A 144 -10.00 17.60 17.95
CA ARG A 144 -10.08 17.30 16.50
C ARG A 144 -9.46 15.95 16.13
N GLN A 145 -9.69 14.93 16.96
CA GLN A 145 -9.18 13.58 16.68
C GLN A 145 -10.13 12.82 15.76
N THR A 146 -9.55 12.22 14.72
CA THR A 146 -10.20 11.29 13.79
C THR A 146 -10.17 9.86 14.36
N VAL A 147 -10.90 8.94 13.74
CA VAL A 147 -10.86 7.51 14.13
C VAL A 147 -9.47 6.88 13.99
N LEU A 148 -8.63 7.33 13.05
CA LEU A 148 -7.25 6.86 12.91
C LEU A 148 -6.40 7.25 14.13
N HIS A 149 -6.53 8.50 14.60
CA HIS A 149 -5.85 8.93 15.81
C HIS A 149 -6.25 8.07 17.03
N LEU A 150 -7.53 7.71 17.12
CA LEU A 150 -8.03 6.86 18.21
C LEU A 150 -7.51 5.41 18.09
N ALA A 151 -7.43 4.85 16.88
CA ALA A 151 -6.85 3.54 16.64
C ALA A 151 -5.35 3.49 17.02
N VAL A 152 -4.60 4.55 16.68
CA VAL A 152 -3.21 4.73 17.12
C VAL A 152 -3.10 4.80 18.64
N GLN A 153 -3.96 5.57 19.30
CA GLN A 153 -4.00 5.66 20.77
C GLN A 153 -4.30 4.31 21.43
N ALA A 154 -5.14 3.50 20.81
CA ALA A 154 -5.45 2.15 21.27
C ALA A 154 -4.33 1.14 20.99
N GLN A 155 -3.29 1.52 20.22
CA GLN A 155 -2.20 0.64 19.76
C GLN A 155 -2.71 -0.67 19.12
N ASN A 156 -3.84 -0.59 18.42
CA ASN A 156 -4.44 -1.74 17.75
C ASN A 156 -4.17 -1.66 16.24
N PHE A 157 -3.12 -2.35 15.80
CA PHE A 157 -2.71 -2.38 14.40
C PHE A 157 -3.76 -3.01 13.46
N PRO A 158 -4.40 -4.15 13.79
CA PRO A 158 -5.50 -4.69 12.98
C PRO A 158 -6.65 -3.70 12.76
N LEU A 159 -7.07 -3.00 13.81
CA LEU A 159 -8.10 -1.96 13.70
C LEU A 159 -7.66 -0.80 12.80
N PHE A 160 -6.41 -0.36 12.93
CA PHE A 160 -5.85 0.67 12.06
C PHE A 160 -5.87 0.22 10.59
N CYS A 161 -5.47 -1.03 10.31
CA CYS A 161 -5.50 -1.62 8.97
C CYS A 161 -6.92 -1.67 8.39
N THR A 162 -7.90 -2.18 9.16
CA THR A 162 -9.30 -2.22 8.72
C THR A 162 -9.84 -0.82 8.40
N LEU A 163 -9.49 0.20 9.19
CA LEU A 163 -9.88 1.58 8.91
C LEU A 163 -9.25 2.09 7.61
N MET A 164 -7.96 1.84 7.37
CA MET A 164 -7.29 2.22 6.13
C MET A 164 -7.88 1.50 4.91
N GLU A 165 -8.16 0.20 5.03
CA GLU A 165 -8.84 -0.60 3.99
C GLU A 165 -10.22 -0.02 3.62
N ILE A 166 -10.97 0.51 4.60
CA ILE A 166 -12.26 1.18 4.35
C ILE A 166 -12.06 2.56 3.73
N ILE A 167 -11.11 3.36 4.26
CA ILE A 167 -10.88 4.75 3.84
C ILE A 167 -10.33 4.82 2.41
N GLU A 168 -9.44 3.90 2.04
CA GLU A 168 -8.87 3.80 0.69
C GLU A 168 -9.77 3.07 -0.31
N ASN A 169 -10.88 2.49 0.14
CA ASN A 169 -11.81 1.81 -0.76
C ASN A 169 -12.51 2.83 -1.67
N PRO A 170 -12.44 2.68 -3.01
CA PRO A 170 -13.11 3.58 -3.96
C PRO A 170 -14.62 3.70 -3.72
N LEU A 171 -15.26 2.65 -3.17
CA LEU A 171 -16.69 2.67 -2.83
C LEU A 171 -17.02 3.70 -1.75
N LEU A 172 -16.08 4.02 -0.85
CA LEU A 172 -16.32 5.07 0.15
C LEU A 172 -16.47 6.44 -0.52
N ALA A 173 -15.61 6.72 -1.51
CA ALA A 173 -15.70 7.93 -2.31
C ALA A 173 -16.98 7.93 -3.19
N GLU A 174 -17.33 6.80 -3.79
CA GLU A 174 -18.57 6.70 -4.57
C GLU A 174 -19.83 6.92 -3.71
N PHE A 175 -19.87 6.37 -2.50
CA PHE A 175 -21.05 6.47 -1.62
C PHE A 175 -21.21 7.85 -0.99
N THR A 176 -20.12 8.58 -0.80
CA THR A 176 -20.15 9.91 -0.17
C THR A 176 -20.20 11.07 -1.17
N ARG A 177 -20.12 10.81 -2.49
CA ARG A 177 -20.20 11.85 -3.52
C ARG A 177 -21.53 12.60 -3.48
N LEU A 178 -21.47 13.90 -3.74
CA LEU A 178 -22.64 14.78 -3.74
C LEU A 178 -23.21 14.97 -5.14
N THR A 179 -22.34 14.96 -6.15
CA THR A 179 -22.70 15.14 -7.56
C THR A 179 -22.23 13.99 -8.43
N GLU A 180 -22.87 13.82 -9.59
CA GLU A 180 -22.46 12.81 -10.56
C GLU A 180 -21.21 13.17 -11.38
N PHE A 181 -20.81 14.44 -11.33
CA PHE A 181 -19.67 15.00 -12.05
C PHE A 181 -18.35 14.93 -11.28
N GLU A 182 -18.38 14.54 -10.00
CA GLU A 182 -17.18 14.35 -9.19
C GLU A 182 -16.34 13.17 -9.69
N ASN A 183 -15.04 13.39 -9.90
CA ASN A 183 -14.09 12.31 -10.17
C ASN A 183 -13.85 11.52 -8.87
N VAL A 184 -14.39 10.31 -8.80
CA VAL A 184 -14.33 9.42 -7.63
C VAL A 184 -12.90 9.06 -7.25
N GLU A 185 -12.02 8.88 -8.23
CA GLU A 185 -10.63 8.50 -8.01
C GLU A 185 -9.84 9.64 -7.36
N GLU A 186 -9.91 10.85 -7.93
CA GLU A 186 -9.30 12.05 -7.36
C GLU A 186 -9.84 12.35 -5.96
N ARG A 187 -11.16 12.22 -5.80
CA ARG A 187 -11.83 12.41 -4.50
C ARG A 187 -11.36 11.40 -3.46
N GLY A 188 -11.23 10.12 -3.83
CA GLY A 188 -10.68 9.08 -2.96
C GLY A 188 -9.26 9.43 -2.49
N VAL A 189 -8.40 9.87 -3.40
CA VAL A 189 -7.05 10.33 -3.06
C VAL A 189 -7.07 11.53 -2.10
N VAL A 190 -7.99 12.48 -2.29
CA VAL A 190 -8.15 13.64 -1.39
C VAL A 190 -8.61 13.20 0.00
N ILE A 191 -9.60 12.31 0.11
CA ILE A 191 -10.10 11.79 1.40
C ILE A 191 -8.97 11.13 2.18
N VAL A 192 -8.23 10.21 1.55
CA VAL A 192 -7.13 9.48 2.20
C VAL A 192 -6.02 10.44 2.62
N ARG A 193 -5.62 11.37 1.73
CA ARG A 193 -4.61 12.39 2.03
C ARG A 193 -5.05 13.27 3.21
N ASN A 194 -6.31 13.68 3.24
CA ASN A 194 -6.86 14.49 4.34
C ASN A 194 -6.84 13.71 5.65
N TYR A 195 -7.11 12.40 5.62
CA TYR A 195 -7.08 11.53 6.79
C TYR A 195 -5.68 11.37 7.39
N LEU A 196 -4.70 11.01 6.55
CA LEU A 196 -3.32 10.73 6.98
C LEU A 196 -2.60 11.99 7.46
N ASN A 197 -2.85 13.11 6.79
CA ASN A 197 -2.19 14.39 7.07
C ASN A 197 -3.05 15.33 7.92
N ASN A 198 -4.17 14.85 8.47
CA ASN A 198 -4.99 15.62 9.39
C ASN A 198 -4.19 15.96 10.65
N ARG A 199 -4.19 17.23 11.04
CA ARG A 199 -3.62 17.67 12.31
C ARG A 199 -4.69 17.87 13.37
N THR A 200 -4.44 17.31 14.54
CA THR A 200 -5.22 17.61 15.75
C THR A 200 -5.04 19.07 16.19
N LYS A 201 -5.80 19.50 17.21
CA LYS A 201 -5.61 20.83 17.82
C LYS A 201 -4.21 21.04 18.43
N LYS A 202 -3.49 19.96 18.77
CA LYS A 202 -2.09 19.99 19.21
C LYS A 202 -1.09 19.97 18.06
N GLU A 203 -1.57 20.15 16.83
CA GLU A 203 -0.79 20.05 15.59
C GLU A 203 -0.09 18.70 15.40
N GLU A 204 -0.51 17.65 16.11
CA GLU A 204 -0.05 16.28 15.94
C GLU A 204 -0.82 15.65 14.76
N SER A 205 -0.09 15.15 13.76
CA SER A 205 -0.60 14.27 12.70
C SER A 205 -0.81 12.83 13.22
N VAL A 206 -1.40 11.97 12.39
CA VAL A 206 -1.55 10.53 12.69
C VAL A 206 -0.17 9.88 12.88
N LEU A 207 0.81 10.26 12.03
CA LEU A 207 2.19 9.80 12.13
C LEU A 207 2.87 10.29 13.41
N ASP A 208 2.70 11.59 13.77
CA ASP A 208 3.25 12.14 15.02
C ASP A 208 2.71 11.35 16.23
N CYS A 209 1.41 11.06 16.23
CA CYS A 209 0.80 10.23 17.26
C CYS A 209 1.44 8.84 17.30
N ALA A 210 1.59 8.16 16.15
CA ALA A 210 2.15 6.80 16.11
C ALA A 210 3.58 6.75 16.69
N VAL A 211 4.41 7.75 16.38
CA VAL A 211 5.77 7.90 16.93
C VAL A 211 5.75 8.16 18.45
N ILE A 212 4.86 9.02 18.92
CA ILE A 212 4.72 9.37 20.35
C ILE A 212 4.24 8.16 21.18
N TYR A 213 3.29 7.37 20.66
CA TYR A 213 2.78 6.17 21.33
C TYR A 213 3.67 4.94 21.13
N GLY A 214 4.68 5.03 20.26
CA GLY A 214 5.61 3.93 20.01
C GLY A 214 5.02 2.76 19.22
N ALA A 215 4.00 3.03 18.39
CA ALA A 215 3.31 2.01 17.59
C ALA A 215 4.12 1.67 16.32
N VAL A 216 5.07 0.75 16.43
CA VAL A 216 6.05 0.40 15.39
C VAL A 216 5.37 0.00 14.09
N GLU A 217 4.35 -0.86 14.16
CA GLU A 217 3.64 -1.41 13.01
C GLU A 217 2.86 -0.32 12.24
N ILE A 218 2.29 0.64 12.97
CA ILE A 218 1.59 1.77 12.36
C ILE A 218 2.58 2.76 11.74
N VAL A 219 3.72 3.02 12.39
CA VAL A 219 4.79 3.84 11.80
C VAL A 219 5.32 3.19 10.53
N ASP A 220 5.49 1.86 10.54
CA ASP A 220 5.91 1.10 9.36
C ASP A 220 4.94 1.30 8.19
N PHE A 221 3.63 1.12 8.42
CA PHE A 221 2.60 1.38 7.42
C PHE A 221 2.64 2.81 6.88
N LEU A 222 2.67 3.80 7.78
CA LEU A 222 2.57 5.22 7.41
C LEU A 222 3.79 5.71 6.64
N THR A 223 4.99 5.28 7.02
CA THR A 223 6.25 5.71 6.37
C THR A 223 6.40 5.20 4.94
N VAL A 224 5.69 4.13 4.56
CA VAL A 224 5.65 3.62 3.18
C VAL A 224 4.39 4.03 2.42
N HIS A 225 3.40 4.63 3.07
CA HIS A 225 2.15 4.98 2.40
C HIS A 225 2.33 6.18 1.44
N PRO A 226 2.01 6.08 0.13
CA PRO A 226 2.29 7.13 -0.86
C PRO A 226 1.66 8.50 -0.57
N LEU A 227 0.52 8.52 0.12
CA LEU A 227 -0.21 9.75 0.48
C LEU A 227 0.11 10.29 1.89
N CYS A 228 0.98 9.61 2.65
CA CYS A 228 1.44 10.09 3.94
C CYS A 228 2.62 11.05 3.74
N ASP A 229 2.46 12.32 4.12
CA ASP A 229 3.52 13.29 3.95
C ASP A 229 4.45 13.30 5.17
N MET A 230 5.65 12.73 4.99
CA MET A 230 6.72 12.74 5.97
C MET A 230 7.23 14.14 6.34
N LYS A 231 6.88 15.19 5.59
CA LYS A 231 7.17 16.60 5.93
C LYS A 231 6.16 17.19 6.90
N THR A 232 4.95 16.63 6.96
CA THR A 232 3.95 17.04 7.95
C THR A 232 4.27 16.46 9.34
N CYS A 233 5.06 15.40 9.41
CA CYS A 233 5.65 14.95 10.67
C CYS A 233 6.51 16.08 11.25
N ARG A 234 6.41 16.34 12.56
CA ARG A 234 7.29 17.29 13.27
C ARG A 234 8.69 16.70 13.45
N ARG A 235 9.36 16.39 12.33
CA ARG A 235 10.59 15.59 12.27
C ARG A 235 11.70 16.17 13.14
N ASP A 236 11.88 17.48 13.15
CA ASP A 236 12.95 18.13 13.93
C ASP A 236 12.69 18.06 15.45
N GLU A 237 11.41 18.13 15.86
CA GLU A 237 11.01 17.98 17.27
C GLU A 237 10.95 16.51 17.69
N LEU A 238 10.56 15.60 16.79
CA LEU A 238 10.42 14.16 17.03
C LEU A 238 11.74 13.39 16.90
N SER A 239 12.71 13.91 16.13
CA SER A 239 14.08 13.39 16.07
C SER A 239 14.81 13.54 17.41
N SER A 240 14.33 14.44 18.27
CA SER A 240 14.73 14.44 19.67
C SER A 240 14.34 13.10 20.30
N LYS A 241 15.35 12.32 20.69
CA LYS A 241 15.21 11.05 21.40
C LYS A 241 14.29 11.15 22.64
N SER A 242 13.97 12.33 23.15
CA SER A 242 13.05 12.51 24.27
C SER A 242 11.57 12.31 23.94
N VAL A 243 11.15 12.46 22.67
CA VAL A 243 9.71 12.48 22.30
C VAL A 243 9.21 11.14 21.77
N VAL A 244 10.07 10.39 21.07
CA VAL A 244 9.75 9.03 20.56
C VAL A 244 9.44 8.10 21.73
N CYS A 245 8.30 7.39 21.64
CA CYS A 245 7.82 6.48 22.69
C CYS A 245 7.56 7.17 24.05
N SER A 246 7.25 8.47 24.07
CA SER A 246 6.99 9.21 25.32
C SER A 246 5.66 8.88 26.01
N LYS A 247 4.66 8.37 25.26
CA LYS A 247 3.34 8.00 25.78
C LYS A 247 3.07 6.49 25.72
N GLY A 248 4.08 5.68 25.42
CA GLY A 248 3.97 4.23 25.25
C GLY A 248 5.12 3.65 24.44
N GLY A 249 5.25 2.33 24.40
CA GLY A 249 6.25 1.62 23.61
C GLY A 249 7.39 1.01 24.43
N LYS A 250 8.13 0.07 23.81
CA LYS A 250 9.31 -0.57 24.41
C LYS A 250 10.56 0.28 24.13
N ALA A 251 11.60 0.16 24.96
CA ALA A 251 12.87 0.86 24.73
C ALA A 251 13.49 0.52 23.37
N GLU A 252 13.30 -0.72 22.90
CA GLU A 252 13.76 -1.22 21.60
C GLU A 252 13.02 -0.56 20.42
N SER A 253 11.72 -0.29 20.57
CA SER A 253 10.88 0.36 19.55
C SER A 253 11.41 1.73 19.15
N LYS A 254 12.09 2.42 20.06
CA LYS A 254 12.64 3.75 19.83
C LYS A 254 13.72 3.76 18.75
N ALA A 255 14.65 2.82 18.80
CA ALA A 255 15.73 2.73 17.80
C ALA A 255 15.15 2.41 16.43
N VAL A 256 14.22 1.44 16.38
CA VAL A 256 13.53 1.02 15.15
C VAL A 256 12.75 2.18 14.53
N ILE A 257 11.94 2.90 15.31
CA ILE A 257 11.17 4.04 14.81
C ILE A 257 12.09 5.16 14.32
N SER A 258 13.18 5.46 15.03
CA SER A 258 14.15 6.47 14.57
C SER A 258 14.74 6.10 13.22
N GLU A 259 15.13 4.85 13.01
CA GLU A 259 15.63 4.36 11.71
C GLU A 259 14.57 4.50 10.60
N MET A 260 13.30 4.17 10.89
CA MET A 260 12.20 4.34 9.93
C MET A 260 11.97 5.81 9.52
N LEU A 261 12.25 6.75 10.41
CA LEU A 261 12.09 8.20 10.18
C LEU A 261 13.26 8.83 9.41
N GLU A 262 14.45 8.23 9.45
CA GLU A 262 15.61 8.67 8.66
C GLU A 262 15.36 8.49 7.15
N GLY A 263 14.52 7.52 6.80
CA GLY A 263 14.07 7.26 5.43
C GLY A 263 14.39 5.84 4.99
N ARG A 264 13.50 5.28 4.17
CA ARG A 264 13.62 3.90 3.69
C ARG A 264 14.17 3.85 2.28
N TRP A 265 15.13 2.95 2.11
CA TRP A 265 15.81 2.68 0.87
C TRP A 265 15.67 1.22 0.49
N TYR A 266 15.67 0.98 -0.82
CA TYR A 266 15.51 -0.33 -1.41
C TYR A 266 16.50 -0.52 -2.56
N ILE A 267 16.89 -1.76 -2.82
CA ILE A 267 17.65 -2.15 -4.01
C ILE A 267 16.69 -2.86 -4.98
N PRO A 268 16.37 -2.24 -6.12
CA PRO A 268 15.47 -2.83 -7.10
C PRO A 268 16.21 -3.79 -8.02
N VAL A 269 15.50 -4.80 -8.51
CA VAL A 269 15.93 -5.67 -9.61
C VAL A 269 14.95 -5.49 -10.75
N PHE A 270 15.46 -5.09 -11.91
CA PHE A 270 14.65 -4.73 -13.08
C PHE A 270 14.38 -5.92 -14.00
N ILE A 271 13.24 -5.87 -14.69
CA ILE A 271 12.89 -6.81 -15.75
C ILE A 271 13.99 -6.83 -16.83
N ALA A 272 14.31 -8.02 -17.33
CA ALA A 272 15.19 -8.17 -18.48
C ALA A 272 14.53 -7.58 -19.74
N VAL A 273 15.24 -6.69 -20.46
CA VAL A 273 14.69 -6.00 -21.64
C VAL A 273 14.35 -6.98 -22.78
N ASN A 274 14.95 -8.18 -22.78
CA ASN A 274 14.57 -9.27 -23.68
C ASN A 274 14.92 -10.64 -23.05
N ILE A 275 14.42 -11.72 -23.67
CA ILE A 275 14.64 -13.12 -23.25
C ILE A 275 16.11 -13.57 -23.21
N PHE A 276 17.03 -12.79 -23.78
CA PHE A 276 18.47 -13.09 -23.80
C PHE A 276 19.28 -12.27 -22.79
N GLN A 277 18.65 -11.33 -22.09
CA GLN A 277 19.28 -10.52 -21.05
C GLN A 277 18.92 -11.05 -19.67
N GLU A 278 19.85 -10.88 -18.73
CA GLU A 278 19.61 -11.18 -17.32
C GLU A 278 18.97 -9.94 -16.66
N ALA A 279 18.08 -10.16 -15.69
CA ALA A 279 17.52 -9.09 -14.86
C ALA A 279 18.64 -8.24 -14.26
N SER A 280 18.52 -6.92 -14.22
CA SER A 280 19.63 -6.04 -13.78
C SER A 280 19.40 -5.51 -12.37
N ILE A 281 20.46 -5.48 -11.55
CA ILE A 281 20.42 -4.91 -10.20
C ILE A 281 20.56 -3.39 -10.31
N GLY A 282 19.57 -2.66 -9.81
CA GLY A 282 19.57 -1.21 -9.77
C GLY A 282 20.34 -0.62 -8.59
N ARG A 283 20.68 0.67 -8.71
CA ARG A 283 21.19 1.46 -7.59
C ARG A 283 20.16 1.52 -6.45
N PRO A 284 20.60 1.80 -5.21
CA PRO A 284 19.69 2.13 -4.12
C PRO A 284 18.72 3.26 -4.51
N VAL A 285 17.44 3.08 -4.20
CA VAL A 285 16.37 4.05 -4.46
C VAL A 285 15.58 4.33 -3.19
N SER A 286 15.05 5.55 -3.08
CA SER A 286 14.16 5.93 -1.97
C SER A 286 12.78 5.28 -2.08
N VAL A 287 11.99 5.31 -1.00
CA VAL A 287 10.61 4.82 -1.00
C VAL A 287 9.73 5.48 -2.09
N SER A 288 9.90 6.78 -2.34
CA SER A 288 9.12 7.51 -3.36
C SER A 288 9.45 7.03 -4.77
N GLU A 289 10.74 6.88 -5.10
CA GLU A 289 11.19 6.33 -6.39
C GLU A 289 10.76 4.86 -6.53
N THR A 290 10.74 4.11 -5.43
CA THR A 290 10.23 2.73 -5.41
C THR A 290 8.74 2.65 -5.78
N HIS A 291 7.91 3.60 -5.32
CA HIS A 291 6.50 3.66 -5.70
C HIS A 291 6.31 3.84 -7.21
N GLU A 292 7.12 4.70 -7.82
CA GLU A 292 7.08 4.96 -9.26
C GLU A 292 7.45 3.69 -10.03
N LEU A 293 8.58 3.08 -9.69
CA LEU A 293 9.07 1.86 -10.34
C LEU A 293 8.09 0.67 -10.23
N LEU A 294 7.42 0.52 -9.08
CA LEU A 294 6.40 -0.49 -8.89
C LEU A 294 5.15 -0.22 -9.74
N ARG A 295 4.67 1.03 -9.81
CA ARG A 295 3.51 1.39 -10.63
C ARG A 295 3.76 1.26 -12.13
N GLU A 296 4.99 1.52 -12.56
CA GLU A 296 5.42 1.30 -13.94
C GLU A 296 5.58 -0.17 -14.30
N GLY A 297 5.54 -1.08 -13.32
CA GLY A 297 5.70 -2.52 -13.54
C GLY A 297 7.10 -2.90 -14.05
N LYS A 298 8.15 -2.14 -13.70
CA LYS A 298 9.52 -2.35 -14.22
C LYS A 298 10.37 -3.31 -13.38
N LEU A 299 9.85 -3.77 -12.24
CA LEU A 299 10.61 -4.52 -11.24
C LEU A 299 10.27 -6.01 -11.27
N VAL A 300 11.26 -6.86 -11.05
CA VAL A 300 11.09 -8.31 -10.76
C VAL A 300 11.46 -8.66 -9.33
N GLY A 301 12.22 -7.80 -8.65
CA GLY A 301 12.67 -8.02 -7.28
C GLY A 301 12.93 -6.72 -6.54
N LEU A 302 12.84 -6.78 -5.22
CA LEU A 302 13.07 -5.65 -4.32
C LEU A 302 13.67 -6.15 -3.01
N MET A 303 14.80 -5.57 -2.62
CA MET A 303 15.43 -5.82 -1.33
C MET A 303 15.31 -4.60 -0.43
N GLY A 304 14.91 -4.79 0.81
CA GLY A 304 14.68 -3.74 1.80
C GLY A 304 13.42 -4.03 2.62
N PRO A 305 13.04 -3.17 3.56
CA PRO A 305 13.57 -1.81 3.80
C PRO A 305 14.94 -1.80 4.50
N MET A 306 15.73 -0.74 4.28
CA MET A 306 16.96 -0.43 5.00
C MET A 306 17.28 1.08 4.95
N THR A 307 18.30 1.54 5.68
CA THR A 307 18.80 2.93 5.58
C THR A 307 19.64 3.15 4.32
N GLU A 308 19.85 4.41 3.93
CA GLU A 308 20.66 4.77 2.76
C GLU A 308 22.09 4.20 2.84
N SER A 309 22.72 4.29 4.02
CA SER A 309 24.08 3.78 4.22
C SER A 309 24.15 2.28 4.02
N VAL A 310 23.20 1.53 4.59
CA VAL A 310 23.14 0.07 4.44
C VAL A 310 22.84 -0.30 3.00
N ALA A 311 21.96 0.43 2.32
CA ALA A 311 21.64 0.16 0.91
C ALA A 311 22.86 0.32 0.00
N ASN A 312 23.67 1.35 0.20
CA ASN A 312 24.91 1.53 -0.57
C ASN A 312 25.92 0.42 -0.26
N GLU A 313 26.09 0.03 1.01
CA GLU A 313 26.96 -1.09 1.39
C GLU A 313 26.53 -2.40 0.73
N MET A 314 25.23 -2.72 0.77
CA MET A 314 24.68 -3.93 0.14
C MET A 314 24.85 -3.90 -1.38
N PHE A 315 24.64 -2.75 -2.00
CA PHE A 315 24.85 -2.58 -3.43
C PHE A 315 26.31 -2.84 -3.82
N ASP A 316 27.28 -2.31 -3.07
CA ASP A 316 28.71 -2.56 -3.30
C ASP A 316 29.08 -4.04 -3.12
N GLN A 317 28.49 -4.73 -2.13
CA GLN A 317 28.66 -6.17 -1.96
C GLN A 317 28.12 -6.98 -3.15
N LEU A 318 26.98 -6.57 -3.72
CA LEU A 318 26.43 -7.17 -4.94
C LEU A 318 27.32 -6.89 -6.16
N GLN A 319 27.90 -5.70 -6.30
CA GLN A 319 28.81 -5.40 -7.42
C GLN A 319 30.13 -6.18 -7.31
N THR A 320 30.73 -6.27 -6.13
CA THR A 320 32.02 -6.97 -5.93
C THR A 320 31.90 -8.48 -6.09
N THR A 321 30.81 -9.08 -5.62
CA THR A 321 30.58 -10.52 -5.79
C THR A 321 30.42 -10.90 -7.26
N HIS A 322 29.74 -10.05 -8.05
CA HIS A 322 29.57 -10.24 -9.50
C HIS A 322 30.92 -10.31 -10.23
N GLN A 323 31.84 -9.42 -9.89
CA GLN A 323 33.18 -9.37 -10.49
C GLN A 323 34.01 -10.62 -10.17
N ARG A 324 33.89 -11.18 -8.95
CA ARG A 324 34.58 -12.42 -8.58
C ARG A 324 34.01 -13.63 -9.31
N ASP A 325 32.69 -13.73 -9.42
CA ASP A 325 32.02 -14.82 -10.14
C ASP A 325 32.45 -14.83 -11.62
N LEU A 326 32.47 -13.65 -12.27
CA LEU A 326 33.00 -13.50 -13.62
C LEU A 326 34.49 -13.85 -13.73
N ALA A 327 35.32 -13.39 -12.78
CA ALA A 327 36.76 -13.69 -12.79
C ALA A 327 37.08 -15.17 -12.53
N SER A 328 36.19 -15.89 -11.84
CA SER A 328 36.32 -17.32 -11.55
C SER A 328 35.84 -18.22 -12.70
N THR A 329 35.20 -17.67 -13.73
CA THR A 329 34.93 -18.43 -14.96
C THR A 329 36.25 -18.70 -15.70
N PRO A 330 36.62 -19.97 -15.96
CA PRO A 330 37.87 -20.28 -16.64
C PRO A 330 37.80 -19.77 -18.08
N VAL A 331 38.55 -18.72 -18.38
CA VAL A 331 38.83 -18.28 -19.74
C VAL A 331 39.50 -19.46 -20.46
N PRO A 332 39.02 -19.91 -21.63
CA PRO A 332 39.73 -20.91 -22.40
C PRO A 332 41.10 -20.33 -22.76
N ASN A 333 42.15 -20.90 -22.19
CA ASN A 333 43.53 -20.61 -22.59
C ASN A 333 43.70 -21.01 -24.06
N SER A 334 43.42 -20.11 -24.99
CA SER A 334 43.98 -20.19 -26.32
C SER A 334 45.47 -19.92 -26.17
N ARG A 335 46.25 -21.00 -26.01
CA ARG A 335 47.70 -20.99 -26.24
C ARG A 335 47.93 -20.57 -27.70
N THR A 336 47.97 -19.27 -27.98
CA THR A 336 48.59 -18.78 -29.20
C THR A 336 50.09 -18.93 -29.02
N LYS A 337 50.65 -20.00 -29.58
CA LYS A 337 52.09 -20.11 -29.77
C LYS A 337 52.54 -18.91 -30.61
N SER A 338 53.40 -18.12 -29.99
CA SER A 338 54.20 -17.07 -30.61
C SER A 338 54.87 -17.55 -31.89
N LEU A 339 54.60 -16.87 -33.00
CA LEU A 339 55.53 -16.75 -34.12
C LEU A 339 55.68 -15.27 -34.44
N SER A 340 56.88 -14.77 -34.18
CA SER A 340 57.34 -13.45 -34.56
C SER A 340 57.58 -13.39 -36.07
N LYS A 341 57.23 -12.26 -36.69
CA LYS A 341 58.11 -11.46 -37.58
C LYS A 341 57.35 -10.30 -38.25
N LYS A 342 57.78 -9.09 -37.88
CA LYS A 342 58.21 -7.96 -38.72
C LYS A 342 57.31 -7.47 -39.90
N ASN A 343 56.95 -6.19 -39.73
CA ASN A 343 57.12 -5.06 -40.67
C ASN A 343 55.97 -4.64 -41.62
N LYS A 344 55.54 -3.39 -41.38
CA LYS A 344 55.44 -2.24 -42.30
C LYS A 344 54.51 -2.30 -43.53
N GLN A 345 53.47 -1.48 -43.41
CA GLN A 345 53.15 -0.30 -44.25
C GLN A 345 52.96 -0.46 -45.77
N LYS A 346 51.74 -0.03 -46.17
CA LYS A 346 51.37 0.95 -47.22
C LYS A 346 50.79 0.47 -48.58
N HIS A 347 49.60 1.06 -48.83
CA HIS A 347 48.99 1.60 -50.07
C HIS A 347 48.52 0.71 -51.24
N ALA A 348 47.19 0.73 -51.44
CA ALA A 348 46.39 1.05 -52.64
C ALA A 348 46.90 0.71 -54.05
N HIS A 349 46.11 -0.03 -54.86
CA HIS A 349 45.15 0.48 -55.88
C HIS A 349 44.46 -0.68 -56.68
N TYR A 350 43.22 -0.41 -57.12
CA TYR A 350 42.43 -0.87 -58.31
C TYR A 350 43.10 -1.88 -59.28
N ASN A 351 42.47 -2.91 -59.88
CA ASN A 351 41.18 -3.18 -60.56
C ASN A 351 41.01 -4.74 -60.55
N GLY A 352 39.88 -5.43 -60.71
CA GLY A 352 38.69 -5.31 -61.55
C GLY A 352 38.36 -6.75 -62.04
N ASP A 353 37.06 -7.06 -62.13
CA ASP A 353 36.42 -8.18 -62.86
C ASP A 353 36.26 -9.59 -62.25
N VAL A 354 35.01 -9.84 -61.79
CA VAL A 354 33.97 -10.77 -62.35
C VAL A 354 34.16 -12.31 -62.25
N VAL A 355 33.10 -12.92 -61.66
CA VAL A 355 32.60 -14.34 -61.57
C VAL A 355 33.60 -15.43 -61.14
N ASP A 356 33.27 -16.37 -60.23
CA ASP A 356 32.11 -17.27 -60.25
C ASP A 356 31.89 -17.92 -58.87
N GLU A 357 30.63 -18.24 -58.55
CA GLU A 357 30.20 -18.92 -57.32
C GLU A 357 30.56 -20.42 -57.33
N ALA A 358 30.48 -21.02 -56.13
CA ALA A 358 30.48 -22.46 -55.81
C ALA A 358 31.83 -23.12 -55.47
N GLN A 359 32.17 -23.03 -54.17
CA GLN A 359 33.02 -23.96 -53.43
C GLN A 359 32.46 -24.03 -52.01
N ARG A 360 32.48 -25.11 -51.24
CA ARG A 360 32.96 -26.49 -51.32
C ARG A 360 32.53 -27.04 -49.95
N ASP A 361 31.99 -28.24 -49.91
CA ASP A 361 31.85 -29.00 -48.68
C ASP A 361 33.23 -29.23 -48.05
N GLU A 362 33.43 -28.73 -46.84
CA GLU A 362 34.44 -29.28 -45.92
C GLU A 362 33.80 -29.53 -44.55
N ASP A 363 33.66 -30.82 -44.28
CA ASP A 363 33.43 -31.42 -42.98
C ASP A 363 34.41 -30.87 -41.92
N LEU A 364 33.87 -30.12 -40.95
CA LEU A 364 34.57 -29.81 -39.71
C LEU A 364 33.77 -30.37 -38.55
N SER A 365 34.24 -31.53 -38.06
CA SER A 365 33.79 -32.15 -36.83
C SER A 365 33.94 -31.17 -35.66
N VAL A 366 32.84 -30.53 -35.26
CA VAL A 366 32.78 -29.82 -34.00
C VAL A 366 32.57 -30.87 -32.91
N ARG A 367 33.67 -31.30 -32.30
CA ARG A 367 33.66 -31.96 -31.00
C ARG A 367 32.88 -31.06 -30.03
N SER A 368 31.63 -31.45 -29.77
CA SER A 368 30.79 -30.87 -28.74
C SER A 368 31.48 -31.07 -27.39
N SER A 369 32.14 -30.02 -26.93
CA SER A 369 32.46 -29.92 -25.51
C SER A 369 31.12 -29.83 -24.79
N VAL A 370 30.69 -30.95 -24.20
CA VAL A 370 29.51 -31.08 -23.35
C VAL A 370 29.67 -30.08 -22.20
N LYS A 371 29.16 -28.86 -22.42
CA LYS A 371 28.99 -27.87 -21.36
C LYS A 371 28.00 -28.46 -20.37
N ARG A 372 28.31 -28.35 -19.08
CA ARG A 372 27.39 -28.68 -18.00
C ARG A 372 26.04 -28.00 -18.30
N THR A 373 25.04 -28.76 -18.71
CA THR A 373 23.62 -28.34 -18.70
C THR A 373 23.16 -28.35 -17.24
N SER A 374 23.76 -27.50 -16.42
CA SER A 374 22.96 -26.84 -15.39
C SER A 374 21.99 -25.99 -16.19
N VAL A 375 20.69 -26.22 -16.07
CA VAL A 375 19.69 -25.23 -16.48
C VAL A 375 20.18 -23.91 -15.84
N ARG A 376 20.67 -22.99 -16.67
CA ARG A 376 21.22 -21.73 -16.17
C ARG A 376 20.00 -20.96 -15.71
N THR A 377 19.79 -20.91 -14.39
CA THR A 377 18.63 -20.22 -13.81
C THR A 377 18.58 -18.81 -14.38
N THR A 378 17.48 -18.48 -15.05
CA THR A 378 17.24 -17.17 -15.70
C THR A 378 17.19 -16.02 -14.69
N ARG A 379 16.99 -16.35 -13.40
CA ARG A 379 16.91 -15.43 -12.27
C ARG A 379 18.17 -15.39 -11.37
N TRP A 380 19.35 -15.33 -11.98
CA TRP A 380 20.61 -15.36 -11.21
C TRP A 380 20.78 -14.16 -10.27
N ASN A 381 20.40 -12.96 -10.71
CA ASN A 381 20.54 -11.74 -9.90
C ASN A 381 19.54 -11.69 -8.73
N GLU A 382 18.31 -12.16 -8.95
CA GLU A 382 17.28 -12.34 -7.93
C GLU A 382 17.75 -13.33 -6.86
N GLY A 383 18.33 -14.46 -7.26
CA GLY A 383 18.91 -15.44 -6.34
C GLY A 383 20.05 -14.87 -5.49
N ARG A 384 20.91 -14.02 -6.06
CA ARG A 384 21.99 -13.33 -5.33
C ARG A 384 21.44 -12.32 -4.33
N CYS A 385 20.50 -11.49 -4.77
CA CYS A 385 19.84 -10.53 -3.90
C CYS A 385 19.14 -11.24 -2.74
N ARG A 386 18.37 -12.28 -3.01
CA ARG A 386 17.68 -13.06 -1.96
C ARG A 386 18.63 -13.68 -0.94
N LYS A 387 19.73 -14.28 -1.38
CA LYS A 387 20.76 -14.84 -0.48
C LYS A 387 21.37 -13.76 0.41
N LEU A 388 21.67 -12.58 -0.17
CA LEU A 388 22.22 -11.46 0.59
C LEU A 388 21.20 -10.89 1.58
N ALA A 389 19.94 -10.73 1.16
CA ALA A 389 18.85 -10.27 2.01
C ALA A 389 18.70 -11.19 3.24
N LYS A 390 18.63 -12.52 3.02
CA LYS A 390 18.57 -13.51 4.10
C LYS A 390 19.76 -13.44 5.04
N LYS A 391 20.98 -13.26 4.52
CA LYS A 391 22.22 -13.13 5.32
C LYS A 391 22.17 -11.92 6.25
N HIS A 392 21.57 -10.82 5.83
CA HIS A 392 21.49 -9.57 6.60
C HIS A 392 20.15 -9.38 7.33
N GLY A 393 19.25 -10.37 7.29
CA GLY A 393 17.93 -10.26 7.91
C GLY A 393 17.02 -9.21 7.27
N LEU A 394 17.26 -8.87 6.00
CA LEU A 394 16.47 -7.91 5.24
C LEU A 394 15.31 -8.61 4.54
N LYS A 395 14.19 -7.90 4.37
CA LYS A 395 13.05 -8.39 3.60
C LYS A 395 13.40 -8.44 2.10
N TRP A 396 12.97 -9.52 1.47
CA TRP A 396 13.02 -9.73 0.03
C TRP A 396 11.60 -9.80 -0.52
N GLN A 397 11.35 -9.27 -1.71
CA GLN A 397 10.09 -9.40 -2.43
C GLN A 397 10.42 -9.64 -3.91
N GLU A 398 9.73 -10.55 -4.55
CA GLU A 398 9.91 -10.78 -5.98
C GLU A 398 8.59 -11.10 -6.68
N TRP A 399 8.55 -10.80 -7.97
CA TRP A 399 7.39 -11.05 -8.81
C TRP A 399 7.31 -12.53 -9.19
N TRP A 400 6.15 -13.12 -8.88
CA TRP A 400 5.80 -14.48 -9.30
C TRP A 400 4.63 -14.43 -10.27
N SER A 401 4.87 -14.66 -11.55
CA SER A 401 3.87 -14.51 -12.61
C SER A 401 2.67 -15.44 -12.41
N PHE A 402 2.88 -16.66 -11.91
CA PHE A 402 1.80 -17.61 -11.62
C PHE A 402 0.92 -17.21 -10.43
N LEU A 403 1.42 -16.38 -9.52
CA LEU A 403 0.66 -15.79 -8.40
C LEU A 403 0.20 -14.36 -8.67
N ARG A 404 0.70 -13.73 -9.75
CA ARG A 404 0.50 -12.34 -10.13
C ARG A 404 0.69 -11.35 -8.96
N CYS A 405 1.72 -11.56 -8.14
CA CYS A 405 2.05 -10.64 -7.04
C CYS A 405 3.54 -10.64 -6.69
N PHE A 406 3.98 -9.54 -6.05
CA PHE A 406 5.25 -9.49 -5.34
C PHE A 406 5.13 -10.21 -4.00
N MET A 407 6.02 -11.17 -3.74
CA MET A 407 6.04 -11.92 -2.49
C MET A 407 7.39 -12.57 -2.23
N ASP A 408 7.74 -12.78 -0.97
CA ASP A 408 8.72 -13.81 -0.59
C ASP A 408 8.00 -15.15 -0.44
N LEU A 409 8.26 -16.12 -1.34
CA LEU A 409 7.63 -17.43 -1.25
C LEU A 409 8.01 -18.20 0.01
N ALA A 410 9.18 -17.94 0.59
CA ALA A 410 9.63 -18.60 1.82
C ALA A 410 8.93 -18.03 3.07
N SER A 411 8.21 -16.91 2.94
CA SER A 411 7.41 -16.38 4.04
C SER A 411 6.16 -17.24 4.30
N PRO A 412 5.59 -17.25 5.52
CA PRO A 412 4.37 -18.00 5.81
C PRO A 412 3.21 -17.67 4.87
N LYS A 413 3.07 -16.40 4.48
CA LYS A 413 2.08 -15.93 3.51
C LYS A 413 2.37 -16.44 2.09
N GLY A 414 3.65 -16.48 1.72
CA GLY A 414 4.14 -17.07 0.46
C GLY A 414 3.79 -18.53 0.34
N LEU A 415 4.12 -19.30 1.37
CA LEU A 415 3.78 -20.72 1.45
C LEU A 415 2.28 -20.94 1.36
N LEU A 416 1.46 -20.15 2.07
CA LEU A 416 0.00 -20.28 2.01
C LEU A 416 -0.58 -19.96 0.62
N LYS A 417 -0.12 -18.90 -0.04
CA LYS A 417 -0.55 -18.61 -1.41
C LYS A 417 -0.16 -19.73 -2.37
N PHE A 418 1.05 -20.26 -2.21
CA PHE A 418 1.53 -21.34 -3.06
C PHE A 418 0.79 -22.66 -2.80
N GLU A 419 0.53 -23.00 -1.54
CA GLU A 419 -0.29 -24.14 -1.13
C GLU A 419 -1.70 -24.06 -1.71
N THR A 420 -2.33 -22.89 -1.62
CA THR A 420 -3.67 -22.64 -2.20
C THR A 420 -3.65 -22.81 -3.72
N PHE A 421 -2.59 -22.31 -4.38
CA PHE A 421 -2.41 -22.47 -5.81
C PHE A 421 -2.28 -23.95 -6.22
N LEU A 422 -1.39 -24.71 -5.56
CA LEU A 422 -1.19 -26.13 -5.84
C LEU A 422 -2.44 -26.95 -5.51
N SER A 423 -3.13 -26.64 -4.40
CA SER A 423 -4.38 -27.30 -4.03
C SER A 423 -5.47 -27.08 -5.08
N SER A 424 -5.61 -25.85 -5.57
CA SER A 424 -6.57 -25.53 -6.64
C SER A 424 -6.25 -26.27 -7.94
N GLN A 425 -4.97 -26.37 -8.29
CA GLN A 425 -4.54 -27.18 -9.44
C GLN A 425 -4.87 -28.66 -9.26
N PHE A 426 -4.67 -29.20 -8.07
CA PHE A 426 -4.90 -30.61 -7.75
C PHE A 426 -6.38 -31.01 -7.83
N TYR A 427 -7.29 -30.17 -7.33
CA TYR A 427 -8.74 -30.43 -7.36
C TYR A 427 -9.44 -30.01 -8.67
N GLY A 428 -8.68 -29.58 -9.69
CA GLY A 428 -9.26 -29.21 -10.99
C GLY A 428 -10.07 -27.92 -10.97
N GLY A 429 -9.82 -27.03 -10.00
CA GLY A 429 -10.47 -25.72 -9.89
C GLY A 429 -10.25 -24.85 -11.13
N GLU A 430 -11.28 -24.04 -11.45
CA GLU A 430 -11.44 -23.26 -12.68
C GLU A 430 -10.18 -22.58 -13.23
N LYS A 431 -10.16 -22.44 -14.57
CA LYS A 431 -9.11 -21.74 -15.31
C LYS A 431 -8.87 -20.35 -14.67
N PRO A 432 -7.64 -20.01 -14.25
CA PRO A 432 -7.28 -18.61 -14.17
C PRO A 432 -7.50 -18.02 -15.58
N GLN A 433 -8.23 -16.90 -15.66
CA GLN A 433 -8.42 -16.14 -16.90
C GLN A 433 -7.07 -16.03 -17.63
N GLN A 434 -6.93 -16.80 -18.71
CA GLN A 434 -5.89 -16.61 -19.72
C GLN A 434 -6.30 -15.42 -20.57
N ASP A 435 -6.26 -14.23 -19.98
CA ASP A 435 -5.80 -13.08 -20.73
C ASP A 435 -4.30 -13.31 -20.96
N GLY A 436 -3.79 -12.93 -22.13
CA GLY A 436 -2.45 -13.28 -22.62
C GLY A 436 -1.36 -13.27 -21.55
N PHE A 437 -0.43 -14.22 -21.63
CA PHE A 437 0.70 -14.38 -20.70
C PHE A 437 1.63 -13.16 -20.79
N GLU A 438 1.26 -12.04 -20.17
CA GLU A 438 2.18 -10.97 -19.86
C GLU A 438 3.04 -11.46 -18.69
N ASP A 439 4.31 -11.76 -18.97
CA ASP A 439 5.26 -12.28 -17.98
C ASP A 439 5.69 -11.24 -16.92
N GLY A 440 5.25 -9.99 -17.07
CA GLY A 440 5.60 -8.87 -16.19
C GLY A 440 4.55 -8.52 -15.12
N PRO A 441 4.92 -7.75 -14.09
CA PRO A 441 3.96 -7.13 -13.18
C PRO A 441 3.06 -6.17 -13.95
N SER A 442 1.75 -6.30 -13.75
CA SER A 442 0.79 -5.37 -14.36
C SER A 442 0.99 -3.95 -13.81
N PRO A 443 1.03 -2.92 -14.67
CA PRO A 443 1.10 -1.53 -14.22
C PRO A 443 -0.20 -1.12 -13.50
N GLY A 444 -0.11 -0.12 -12.62
CA GLY A 444 -1.29 0.45 -11.95
C GLY A 444 -1.62 -0.13 -10.57
N LEU A 445 -0.61 -0.55 -9.79
CA LEU A 445 -0.79 -0.94 -8.39
C LEU A 445 -1.41 0.20 -7.56
N GLY A 446 -2.42 -0.14 -6.76
CA GLY A 446 -3.06 0.77 -5.81
C GLY A 446 -2.15 1.11 -4.63
N ASN A 447 -2.51 2.15 -3.87
CA ASN A 447 -1.69 2.60 -2.73
C ASN A 447 -1.50 1.51 -1.67
N LEU A 448 -2.58 0.85 -1.24
CA LEU A 448 -2.49 -0.28 -0.31
C LEU A 448 -1.70 -1.47 -0.86
N ASP A 449 -1.64 -1.68 -2.18
CA ASP A 449 -0.82 -2.75 -2.76
C ASP A 449 0.66 -2.40 -2.62
N LEU A 450 1.03 -1.13 -2.86
CA LEU A 450 2.39 -0.63 -2.59
C LEU A 450 2.74 -0.79 -1.11
N VAL A 451 1.82 -0.44 -0.19
CA VAL A 451 2.04 -0.61 1.24
C VAL A 451 2.22 -2.09 1.60
N GLU A 452 1.44 -3.00 1.04
CA GLU A 452 1.58 -4.45 1.28
C GLU A 452 2.94 -5.00 0.80
N ILE A 453 3.47 -4.47 -0.29
CA ILE A 453 4.79 -4.84 -0.82
C ILE A 453 5.89 -4.30 0.09
N LEU A 454 5.79 -3.04 0.51
CA LEU A 454 6.88 -2.31 1.18
C LEU A 454 6.90 -2.43 2.70
N SER A 455 5.74 -2.52 3.34
CA SER A 455 5.62 -2.67 4.80
C SER A 455 6.07 -4.05 5.25
N VAL A 456 6.78 -4.12 6.36
CA VAL A 456 7.19 -5.40 6.96
C VAL A 456 6.04 -6.02 7.76
N HIS A 457 5.12 -5.20 8.27
CA HIS A 457 4.05 -5.64 9.16
C HIS A 457 2.68 -5.78 8.49
N TYR A 458 2.38 -4.98 7.47
CA TYR A 458 1.05 -4.96 6.86
C TYR A 458 0.83 -6.16 5.93
N THR A 459 -0.32 -6.80 6.09
CA THR A 459 -0.85 -7.77 5.14
C THR A 459 -2.35 -7.55 5.07
N ARG A 460 -2.87 -7.43 3.85
CA ARG A 460 -4.29 -7.18 3.64
C ARG A 460 -5.10 -8.35 4.19
N SER A 461 -6.17 -8.05 4.91
CA SER A 461 -7.06 -9.08 5.44
C SER A 461 -7.80 -9.71 4.26
N ASN A 462 -7.47 -10.96 3.90
CA ASN A 462 -8.31 -11.72 2.98
C ASN A 462 -9.45 -12.33 3.80
N PRO A 463 -10.73 -12.00 3.55
CA PRO A 463 -11.85 -12.63 4.25
C PRO A 463 -11.89 -14.16 4.08
N ALA A 464 -11.22 -14.73 3.07
CA ALA A 464 -11.06 -16.17 2.90
C ALA A 464 -10.02 -16.82 3.86
N LEU A 465 -9.22 -16.03 4.59
CA LEU A 465 -8.18 -16.54 5.50
C LEU A 465 -8.66 -16.75 6.95
N SER A 466 -9.87 -16.31 7.29
CA SER A 466 -10.48 -16.57 8.60
C SER A 466 -11.26 -17.89 8.65
N SER A 467 -11.33 -18.61 7.53
CA SER A 467 -12.01 -19.90 7.40
C SER A 467 -11.01 -21.03 7.13
N LEU A 468 -10.04 -21.23 8.02
CA LEU A 468 -9.62 -22.60 8.28
C LEU A 468 -10.74 -23.23 9.12
N PRO A 469 -11.30 -24.39 8.75
CA PRO A 469 -12.28 -25.07 9.57
C PRO A 469 -11.60 -25.42 10.89
N GLN A 470 -11.93 -24.70 11.97
CA GLN A 470 -11.85 -25.30 13.29
C GLN A 470 -12.97 -26.32 13.30
N GLU A 471 -12.62 -27.61 13.24
CA GLU A 471 -13.56 -28.70 13.50
C GLU A 471 -14.13 -28.49 14.92
N SER A 472 -15.26 -27.81 14.99
CA SER A 472 -16.12 -27.76 16.16
C SER A 472 -16.83 -29.11 16.24
N VAL A 473 -16.34 -29.96 17.12
CA VAL A 473 -17.01 -31.20 17.49
C VAL A 473 -18.26 -30.81 18.30
N GLU A 474 -19.43 -30.84 17.65
CA GLU A 474 -20.73 -30.78 18.32
C GLU A 474 -20.96 -32.09 19.10
N PRO A 475 -21.40 -32.04 20.37
CA PRO A 475 -21.75 -33.25 21.11
C PRO A 475 -23.17 -33.67 20.74
N MET A 476 -23.32 -34.71 19.90
CA MET A 476 -24.61 -35.37 19.71
C MET A 476 -24.88 -36.34 20.87
N GLU A 477 -26.08 -36.22 21.42
CA GLU A 477 -26.59 -37.04 22.52
C GLU A 477 -26.80 -38.51 22.12
N ASP A 478 -26.57 -39.35 23.12
CA ASP A 478 -26.67 -40.80 23.21
C ASP A 478 -28.08 -41.33 22.88
N SER A 479 -28.17 -42.27 21.93
CA SER A 479 -28.91 -43.53 22.12
C SER A 479 -28.81 -44.44 20.89
N GLY A 480 -28.11 -45.57 21.05
CA GLY A 480 -28.16 -46.70 20.12
C GLY A 480 -26.85 -47.47 20.12
N GLU A 481 -26.85 -48.66 20.71
CA GLU A 481 -25.73 -49.61 20.67
C GLU A 481 -25.37 -49.98 19.23
N ILE A 482 -24.41 -49.26 18.66
CA ILE A 482 -23.72 -49.63 17.43
C ILE A 482 -22.40 -50.23 17.87
N PHE A 483 -22.16 -51.51 17.56
CA PHE A 483 -20.85 -52.12 17.73
C PHE A 483 -19.84 -51.37 16.85
N TYR A 484 -19.04 -50.50 17.47
CA TYR A 484 -17.89 -49.87 16.82
C TYR A 484 -16.76 -50.90 16.70
N THR A 485 -16.46 -51.32 15.48
CA THR A 485 -15.08 -51.67 15.14
C THR A 485 -14.27 -50.38 15.33
N PRO A 486 -13.23 -50.35 16.18
CA PRO A 486 -12.39 -49.17 16.28
C PRO A 486 -11.93 -48.79 14.87
N PRO A 487 -12.08 -47.52 14.42
CA PRO A 487 -11.35 -47.10 13.23
C PRO A 487 -9.88 -47.43 13.47
N GLN A 488 -9.19 -47.95 12.45
CA GLN A 488 -7.75 -48.19 12.54
C GLN A 488 -7.08 -46.98 13.18
N SER A 489 -6.17 -47.22 14.13
CA SER A 489 -5.41 -46.17 14.80
C SER A 489 -5.02 -45.10 13.79
N PRO A 490 -5.27 -43.80 14.06
CA PRO A 490 -4.97 -42.75 13.09
C PRO A 490 -3.52 -42.93 12.62
N GLU A 491 -3.33 -43.04 11.31
CA GLU A 491 -2.00 -43.22 10.75
C GLU A 491 -1.07 -42.11 11.28
N PRO A 492 0.19 -42.44 11.63
CA PRO A 492 1.20 -41.45 11.93
C PRO A 492 1.22 -40.38 10.82
N VAL A 493 1.32 -39.11 11.20
CA VAL A 493 1.29 -37.96 10.27
C VAL A 493 2.29 -38.12 9.12
N GLU A 494 3.45 -38.71 9.39
CA GLU A 494 4.47 -39.02 8.36
C GLU A 494 4.02 -40.07 7.33
N GLU A 495 3.30 -41.13 7.74
CA GLU A 495 2.79 -42.16 6.82
C GLU A 495 1.69 -41.57 5.91
N SER A 496 0.83 -40.74 6.48
CA SER A 496 -0.21 -40.01 5.76
C SER A 496 0.38 -39.05 4.70
N LEU A 497 1.41 -38.28 5.05
CA LEU A 497 2.10 -37.40 4.09
C LEU A 497 2.81 -38.19 3.00
N ASN A 498 3.42 -39.33 3.33
CA ASN A 498 4.08 -40.20 2.35
C ASN A 498 3.08 -40.78 1.34
N HIS A 499 1.92 -41.25 1.82
CA HIS A 499 0.84 -41.70 0.95
C HIS A 499 0.33 -40.56 0.05
N PHE A 500 0.13 -39.38 0.63
CA PHE A 500 -0.28 -38.20 -0.14
C PHE A 500 0.76 -37.83 -1.21
N CYS A 501 2.06 -37.80 -0.88
CA CYS A 501 3.14 -37.54 -1.82
C CYS A 501 3.16 -38.54 -2.99
N SER A 502 2.89 -39.82 -2.72
CA SER A 502 2.76 -40.84 -3.75
C SER A 502 1.59 -40.53 -4.70
N THR A 503 0.43 -40.22 -4.13
CA THR A 503 -0.76 -39.82 -4.90
C THR A 503 -0.50 -38.58 -5.74
N TYR A 504 0.13 -37.56 -5.16
CA TYR A 504 0.53 -36.33 -5.83
C TYR A 504 1.51 -36.58 -6.98
N SER A 505 2.48 -37.49 -6.80
CA SER A 505 3.47 -37.80 -7.85
C SER A 505 2.88 -38.46 -9.10
N ASN A 506 1.71 -39.11 -8.97
CA ASN A 506 0.97 -39.71 -10.08
C ASN A 506 0.01 -38.72 -10.76
N PHE A 507 -0.15 -37.51 -10.21
CA PHE A 507 -1.02 -36.50 -10.75
C PHE A 507 -0.41 -35.88 -12.01
N LYS A 508 -1.03 -36.14 -13.16
CA LYS A 508 -0.71 -35.45 -14.42
C LYS A 508 -1.02 -33.98 -14.23
N ARG A 509 0.00 -33.09 -14.28
CA ARG A 509 -0.02 -31.66 -13.88
C ARG A 509 0.43 -31.33 -12.45
N GLY A 510 1.29 -32.16 -11.84
CA GLY A 510 1.87 -31.87 -10.53
C GLY A 510 2.77 -30.62 -10.45
N PHE A 511 3.16 -30.04 -11.58
CA PHE A 511 4.05 -28.88 -11.70
C PHE A 511 3.29 -27.59 -12.06
N ILE A 512 3.88 -26.43 -11.74
CA ILE A 512 3.28 -25.09 -11.97
C ILE A 512 2.87 -24.93 -13.44
N GLY A 513 3.72 -25.39 -14.36
CA GLY A 513 3.49 -25.34 -15.82
C GLY A 513 2.40 -26.30 -16.33
N LYS A 514 1.72 -27.07 -15.46
CA LYS A 514 0.69 -28.06 -15.82
C LYS A 514 1.20 -29.14 -16.79
N GLY A 515 2.48 -29.44 -16.75
CA GLY A 515 3.11 -30.55 -17.46
C GLY A 515 3.43 -31.73 -16.54
N ASP A 516 3.94 -32.81 -17.12
CA ASP A 516 4.51 -33.96 -16.40
C ASP A 516 6.03 -33.79 -16.13
N VAL A 517 6.60 -32.68 -16.62
CA VAL A 517 8.01 -32.29 -16.48
C VAL A 517 8.06 -30.92 -15.80
N PRO A 518 9.03 -30.67 -14.90
CA PRO A 518 9.24 -29.35 -14.30
C PRO A 518 9.40 -28.25 -15.35
N SER A 519 8.71 -27.13 -15.16
CA SER A 519 8.94 -25.93 -15.98
C SER A 519 10.14 -25.11 -15.44
N VAL A 520 10.60 -24.12 -16.22
CA VAL A 520 11.60 -23.15 -15.73
C VAL A 520 11.14 -22.49 -14.43
N MET A 521 9.84 -22.15 -14.34
CA MET A 521 9.24 -21.58 -13.13
C MET A 521 9.31 -22.54 -11.94
N ASP A 522 9.12 -23.84 -12.16
CA ASP A 522 9.25 -24.84 -11.08
C ASP A 522 10.67 -24.88 -10.53
N HIS A 523 11.70 -24.83 -11.39
CA HIS A 523 13.09 -24.75 -10.93
C HIS A 523 13.38 -23.45 -10.18
N GLU A 524 12.83 -22.31 -10.61
CA GLU A 524 12.98 -21.03 -9.94
C GLU A 524 12.33 -21.01 -8.54
N VAL A 525 11.11 -21.55 -8.41
CA VAL A 525 10.44 -21.74 -7.13
C VAL A 525 11.16 -22.78 -6.28
N PHE A 526 11.77 -23.79 -6.89
CA PHE A 526 12.48 -24.82 -6.13
C PHE A 526 13.73 -24.25 -5.49
N GLU A 527 14.55 -23.51 -6.25
CA GLU A 527 15.70 -22.79 -5.70
C GLU A 527 15.29 -21.75 -4.66
N ALA A 528 14.09 -21.16 -4.79
CA ALA A 528 13.51 -20.26 -3.79
C ALA A 528 13.30 -20.91 -2.43
N LEU A 529 12.70 -22.10 -2.44
CA LEU A 529 12.21 -22.81 -1.27
C LEU A 529 13.18 -23.88 -0.77
N LYS A 530 14.29 -24.14 -1.48
CA LYS A 530 15.27 -25.19 -1.18
C LYS A 530 15.81 -25.15 0.24
N THR A 531 15.97 -23.94 0.80
CA THR A 531 16.48 -23.71 2.16
C THR A 531 15.42 -23.14 3.10
N ALA A 532 14.15 -23.13 2.67
CA ALA A 532 13.04 -22.68 3.48
C ALA A 532 12.58 -23.84 4.39
N ASP A 533 12.30 -23.50 5.64
CA ASP A 533 11.64 -24.39 6.57
C ASP A 533 10.13 -24.34 6.30
N ILE A 534 9.54 -25.48 5.92
CA ILE A 534 8.15 -25.56 5.46
C ILE A 534 7.39 -26.40 6.48
N PRO A 535 6.43 -25.81 7.22
CA PRO A 535 5.62 -26.54 8.19
C PRO A 535 4.83 -27.69 7.56
N ASP A 536 4.54 -28.71 8.36
CA ASP A 536 3.86 -29.94 7.93
C ASP A 536 2.44 -29.70 7.41
N ASP A 537 1.80 -28.59 7.82
CA ASP A 537 0.47 -28.18 7.36
C ASP A 537 0.43 -27.85 5.85
N PHE A 538 1.57 -27.55 5.23
CA PHE A 538 1.66 -27.22 3.79
C PHE A 538 1.92 -28.46 2.93
N ARG A 539 1.00 -29.42 3.00
CA ARG A 539 1.13 -30.75 2.38
C ARG A 539 1.33 -30.71 0.85
N TYR A 540 0.71 -29.78 0.13
CA TYR A 540 0.86 -29.69 -1.33
C TYR A 540 2.24 -29.16 -1.70
N VAL A 541 2.72 -28.12 -1.01
CA VAL A 541 4.07 -27.57 -1.20
C VAL A 541 5.12 -28.62 -0.86
N LEU A 542 4.95 -29.38 0.23
CA LEU A 542 5.84 -30.47 0.61
C LEU A 542 5.88 -31.58 -0.46
N ALA A 543 4.71 -32.04 -0.93
CA ALA A 543 4.62 -33.05 -1.99
C ALA A 543 5.26 -32.57 -3.31
N TRP A 544 5.01 -31.33 -3.70
CA TRP A 544 5.64 -30.70 -4.87
C TRP A 544 7.17 -30.60 -4.71
N ARG A 545 7.67 -30.21 -3.53
CA ARG A 545 9.11 -30.12 -3.25
C ARG A 545 9.79 -31.50 -3.36
N THR A 546 9.17 -32.54 -2.83
CA THR A 546 9.67 -33.92 -2.94
C THR A 546 9.69 -34.40 -4.39
N LEU A 547 8.66 -34.06 -5.17
CA LEU A 547 8.61 -34.37 -6.59
C LEU A 547 9.74 -33.66 -7.36
N MET A 548 9.98 -32.38 -7.09
CA MET A 548 11.09 -31.61 -7.68
C MET A 548 12.47 -32.20 -7.32
N GLN A 549 12.69 -32.58 -6.06
CA GLN A 549 13.95 -33.20 -5.63
C GLN A 549 14.24 -34.50 -6.39
N ARG A 550 13.22 -35.35 -6.58
CA ARG A 550 13.37 -36.60 -7.35
C ARG A 550 13.78 -36.32 -8.80
N ARG A 551 13.11 -35.37 -9.46
CA ARG A 551 13.43 -35.00 -10.86
C ARG A 551 14.82 -34.40 -11.01
N CYS A 552 15.22 -33.49 -10.14
CA CYS A 552 16.57 -32.93 -10.15
C CYS A 552 17.64 -34.03 -9.97
N ASN A 553 17.42 -34.98 -9.06
CA ASN A 553 18.35 -36.10 -8.86
C ASN A 553 18.41 -37.03 -10.09
N GLU A 554 17.28 -37.31 -10.74
CA GLU A 554 17.23 -38.09 -11.98
C GLU A 554 18.01 -37.40 -13.12
N GLU A 555 17.85 -36.09 -13.27
CA GLU A 555 18.58 -35.28 -14.26
C GLU A 555 20.09 -35.26 -13.99
N GLU A 556 20.50 -35.09 -12.73
CA GLU A 556 21.92 -35.12 -12.34
C GLU A 556 22.55 -36.50 -12.61
N LEU A 557 21.85 -37.59 -12.29
CA LEU A 557 22.28 -38.94 -12.58
C LEU A 557 22.39 -39.18 -14.09
N ALA A 558 21.37 -38.80 -14.87
CA ALA A 558 21.41 -38.91 -16.32
C ALA A 558 22.59 -38.12 -16.94
N ALA A 559 22.86 -36.92 -16.43
CA ALA A 559 23.99 -36.10 -16.85
C ALA A 559 25.36 -36.69 -16.43
N ALA A 560 25.42 -37.41 -15.30
CA ALA A 560 26.62 -38.11 -14.86
C ALA A 560 26.88 -39.35 -15.74
N PHE A 561 25.87 -40.18 -16.00
CA PHE A 561 25.98 -41.37 -16.84
C PHE A 561 26.24 -41.04 -18.32
N GLY A 562 25.65 -39.96 -18.84
CA GLY A 562 25.92 -39.47 -20.19
C GLY A 562 27.36 -38.97 -20.41
N ARG A 563 28.14 -38.71 -19.35
CA ARG A 563 29.57 -38.37 -19.42
C ARG A 563 30.50 -39.59 -19.45
N PHE A 564 30.01 -40.77 -19.10
CA PHE A 564 30.77 -42.03 -19.16
C PHE A 564 30.52 -42.81 -20.46
N ALA A 565 29.59 -42.35 -21.30
CA ALA A 565 29.29 -42.91 -22.61
C ALA A 565 29.81 -41.99 -23.73
N ILE A 566 31.12 -41.72 -23.77
CA ILE A 566 31.84 -41.20 -24.95
C ILE A 566 33.20 -41.90 -25.05
#